data_AF-A0A537UZQ3-F1
#
_entry.id   AF-A0A537UZQ3-F1
#
_cell.length_a   1.000
_cell.length_b   1.000
_cell.length_c   1.000
_cell.angle_alpha   90.00
_cell.angle_beta   90.00
_cell.angle_gamma   90.00
#
_symmetry.space_group_name_H-M   'P 1'
#
loop_
_entity.id
_entity.type
_entity.pdbx_description
1 polymer ?
#
loop_
_entity_poly.entity_id
_entity_poly.type
_entity_poly.pdbx_seq_one_letter_code
_entity_poly.pdbx_strand_id
1 'polypeptide(L)' 'YPYCHQGDLPDPKFAMGHQCSEFTPPVLNLGAHVAPLGMKFYTGDQFPAEYKNNILIAEHGSWNRHKYQGARIKRVIVD' A
#
# COMPACT_ATOMS: atom_id res chain seq x y z
N TYR A 1 -1.12 -12.76 -4.99
CA TYR A 1 -1.63 -13.61 -3.89
C TYR A 1 -2.44 -14.78 -4.47
N PRO A 2 -2.41 -15.99 -3.89
CA PRO A 2 -1.58 -16.39 -2.74
C PRO A 2 -0.11 -16.66 -3.11
N TYR A 3 0.23 -16.83 -4.39
CA TYR A 3 1.54 -17.31 -4.83
C TYR A 3 2.70 -16.31 -4.66
N CYS A 4 2.45 -15.02 -4.92
CA CYS A 4 3.39 -13.94 -4.72
C CYS A 4 2.73 -12.78 -3.97
N HIS A 5 3.45 -12.23 -3.00
CA HIS A 5 3.11 -11.05 -2.20
C HIS A 5 3.88 -9.84 -2.71
N GLN A 6 3.28 -8.65 -2.58
CA GLN A 6 3.91 -7.35 -2.82
C GLN A 6 4.67 -7.15 -4.15
N GLY A 7 4.50 -8.07 -5.11
CA GLY A 7 5.08 -8.05 -6.45
C GLY A 7 6.38 -8.82 -6.60
N ASP A 8 7.11 -9.09 -5.52
CA ASP A 8 8.48 -9.62 -5.57
C ASP A 8 8.80 -10.67 -4.49
N LEU A 9 7.83 -11.02 -3.64
CA LEU A 9 8.02 -11.96 -2.55
C LEU A 9 7.19 -13.24 -2.76
N PRO A 10 7.79 -14.34 -3.23
CA PRO A 10 7.12 -15.63 -3.32
C PRO A 10 6.60 -16.07 -1.94
N ASP A 11 5.39 -16.63 -1.90
CA ASP A 11 4.84 -17.18 -0.66
C ASP A 11 5.58 -18.47 -0.26
N PRO A 12 6.08 -18.59 0.98
CA PRO A 12 6.87 -19.75 1.41
C PRO A 12 6.10 -21.07 1.43
N LYS A 13 4.76 -21.04 1.45
CA LYS A 13 3.88 -22.23 1.49
C LYS A 13 3.17 -22.45 0.17
N PHE A 14 2.78 -21.36 -0.50
CA PHE A 14 1.88 -21.40 -1.65
C PHE A 14 2.56 -21.09 -2.96
N ALA A 15 3.82 -20.63 -3.02
CA ALA A 15 4.47 -20.30 -4.29
C ALA A 15 4.52 -21.49 -5.26
N MET A 16 4.76 -22.72 -4.78
CA MET A 16 4.70 -23.95 -5.59
C MET A 16 5.48 -23.89 -6.92
N GLY A 17 6.58 -23.13 -6.97
CA GLY A 17 7.39 -22.96 -8.17
C GLY A 17 6.96 -21.82 -9.11
N HIS A 18 5.84 -21.15 -8.84
CA HIS A 18 5.44 -19.95 -9.58
C HIS A 18 6.41 -18.79 -9.35
N GLN A 19 6.74 -18.08 -10.42
CA GLN A 19 7.50 -16.85 -10.40
C GLN A 19 6.58 -15.66 -10.20
N CYS A 20 7.04 -14.64 -9.46
CA CYS A 20 6.25 -13.43 -9.22
C CYS A 20 5.86 -12.69 -10.51
N SER A 21 6.66 -12.79 -11.56
CA SER A 21 6.38 -12.20 -12.89
C SER A 21 5.13 -12.76 -13.57
N GLU A 22 4.58 -13.87 -13.08
CA GLU A 22 3.32 -14.44 -13.57
C GLU A 22 2.08 -13.68 -13.05
N PHE A 23 2.25 -12.77 -12.08
CA PHE A 23 1.17 -12.04 -11.43
C PHE A 23 1.32 -10.52 -11.58
N THR A 24 0.20 -9.81 -11.61
CA THR A 24 0.20 -8.34 -11.62
C THR A 24 0.76 -7.80 -10.30
N PRO A 25 1.85 -7.02 -10.30
CA PRO A 25 2.39 -6.42 -9.09
C PRO A 25 1.51 -5.26 -8.60
N PRO A 26 1.56 -4.91 -7.31
CA PRO A 26 0.93 -3.69 -6.83
C PRO A 26 1.63 -2.46 -7.44
N VAL A 27 0.86 -1.41 -7.72
CA VAL A 27 1.41 -0.13 -8.19
C VAL A 27 2.20 0.61 -7.10
N LEU A 28 1.93 0.30 -5.82
CA LEU A 28 2.60 0.91 -4.69
C LEU A 28 2.62 -0.03 -3.48
N ASN A 29 3.80 -0.14 -2.86
CA ASN A 29 3.95 -0.82 -1.58
C ASN A 29 3.80 0.18 -0.42
N LEU A 30 2.84 -0.05 0.47
CA LEU A 30 2.57 0.86 1.60
C LEU A 30 3.44 0.58 2.84
N GLY A 31 4.04 -0.61 2.91
CA GLY A 31 4.78 -1.12 4.06
C GLY A 31 3.96 -2.13 4.86
N ALA A 32 4.67 -3.03 5.54
CA ALA A 32 4.04 -4.12 6.28
C ALA A 32 3.23 -3.61 7.49
N HIS A 33 2.05 -4.21 7.69
CA HIS A 33 1.19 -4.00 8.87
C HIS A 33 0.67 -2.57 9.09
N VAL A 34 0.70 -1.66 8.11
CA VAL A 34 0.18 -0.29 8.29
C VAL A 34 -1.35 -0.22 8.39
N ALA A 35 -2.06 -1.30 8.04
CA ALA A 35 -3.51 -1.45 8.10
C ALA A 35 -4.27 -0.27 7.45
N PRO A 36 -4.17 -0.08 6.12
CA PRO A 36 -4.93 0.96 5.44
C PRO A 36 -6.42 0.63 5.50
N LEU A 37 -7.23 1.54 6.04
CA LEU A 37 -8.69 1.34 6.18
C LEU A 37 -9.52 2.17 5.20
N GLY A 38 -8.88 3.07 4.46
CA GLY A 38 -9.55 3.88 3.46
C GLY A 38 -8.57 4.65 2.58
N MET A 39 -9.04 5.00 1.38
CA MET A 39 -8.31 5.86 0.46
C MET A 39 -9.27 6.80 -0.27
N LYS A 40 -8.76 7.96 -0.69
CA LYS A 40 -9.50 8.92 -1.51
C LYS A 40 -8.59 9.63 -2.49
N PHE A 41 -8.98 9.69 -3.76
CA PHE A 41 -8.41 10.64 -4.72
C PHE A 41 -8.89 12.04 -4.36
N TYR A 42 -7.96 12.95 -4.12
CA TYR A 42 -8.26 14.30 -3.68
C TYR A 42 -8.48 15.22 -4.89
N THR A 43 -9.73 15.61 -5.14
CA THR A 43 -10.11 16.51 -6.24
C THR A 43 -10.65 17.86 -5.77
N GLY A 44 -10.67 18.09 -4.45
CA GLY A 44 -11.16 19.33 -3.84
C GLY A 44 -10.16 20.49 -3.91
N ASP A 45 -10.58 21.63 -3.36
CA ASP A 45 -9.82 22.90 -3.37
C ASP A 45 -9.51 23.43 -1.95
N GLN A 46 -9.76 22.63 -0.91
CA GLN A 46 -9.46 23.00 0.48
C GLN A 46 -7.97 22.92 0.85
N PHE A 47 -7.20 22.05 0.20
CA PHE A 47 -5.75 21.89 0.39
C PHE A 47 -4.97 22.58 -0.73
N PRO A 48 -3.67 22.86 -0.54
CA PRO A 48 -2.82 23.44 -1.58
C PRO A 48 -2.91 22.67 -2.91
N ALA A 49 -2.78 23.38 -4.03
CA ALA A 49 -2.97 22.82 -5.37
C ALA A 49 -2.12 21.57 -5.65
N GLU A 50 -0.95 21.45 -5.04
CA GLU A 50 -0.08 20.28 -5.17
C GLU A 50 -0.72 18.97 -4.66
N TYR A 51 -1.72 19.02 -3.76
CA TYR A 51 -2.45 17.84 -3.28
C TYR A 51 -3.51 17.39 -4.28
N LYS A 52 -3.88 18.24 -5.25
CA LYS A 52 -4.94 17.92 -6.20
C LYS A 52 -4.50 16.74 -7.08
N ASN A 53 -5.45 15.88 -7.38
CA ASN A 53 -5.26 14.60 -8.07
C ASN A 53 -4.35 13.60 -7.35
N ASN A 54 -3.88 13.87 -6.14
CA ASN A 54 -3.13 12.89 -5.33
C ASN A 54 -4.10 11.95 -4.60
N ILE A 55 -3.57 10.88 -4.00
CA ILE A 55 -4.34 9.97 -3.13
C ILE A 55 -3.98 10.24 -1.67
N LEU A 56 -5.00 10.29 -0.81
CA LEU A 56 -4.85 10.24 0.64
C LEU A 56 -5.26 8.87 1.15
N ILE A 57 -4.39 8.20 1.90
CA ILE A 57 -4.61 6.86 2.47
C ILE A 57 -4.59 6.96 3.99
N ALA A 58 -5.64 6.46 4.65
CA ALA A 58 -5.72 6.38 6.10
C ALA A 58 -5.11 5.08 6.60
N GLU A 59 -3.90 5.16 7.16
CA GLU A 59 -3.20 4.04 7.80
C GLU A 59 -3.59 3.97 9.28
N HIS A 60 -4.33 2.93 9.68
CA HIS A 60 -4.79 2.75 11.07
C HIS A 60 -3.66 2.38 12.03
N GLY A 61 -2.61 1.74 11.52
CA GLY A 61 -1.42 1.41 12.29
C GLY A 61 -1.29 -0.05 12.67
N SER A 62 -0.05 -0.43 12.91
CA SER A 62 0.34 -1.80 13.20
C SER A 62 0.01 -2.21 14.63
N TRP A 63 -0.60 -3.38 14.79
CA TRP A 63 -0.71 -4.04 16.09
C TRP A 63 0.35 -5.14 16.27
N ASN A 64 0.75 -5.82 15.19
CA ASN A 64 1.67 -6.97 15.20
C ASN A 64 3.03 -6.63 14.57
N ARG A 65 3.76 -5.70 15.17
CA ARG A 65 5.11 -5.32 14.71
C ARG A 65 5.95 -4.81 15.87
N HIS A 66 7.22 -5.21 15.95
CA HIS A 66 8.12 -4.76 17.03
C HIS A 66 8.35 -3.24 17.05
N LYS A 67 8.53 -2.63 15.87
CA LYS A 67 8.56 -1.17 15.71
C LYS A 67 7.23 -0.73 15.14
N TYR A 68 6.50 0.10 15.85
CA TYR A 68 5.20 0.62 15.40
C TYR A 68 5.32 1.34 14.05
N GLN A 69 4.33 1.21 13.17
CA GLN A 69 4.24 1.90 11.89
C GLN A 69 2.77 2.18 11.54
N GLY A 70 2.48 3.32 10.90
CA GLY A 70 1.14 3.77 10.51
C GLY A 70 0.60 4.86 11.44
N ALA A 71 -0.70 4.85 11.76
CA ALA A 71 -1.43 5.93 12.45
C ALA A 71 -1.19 7.31 11.82
N ARG A 72 -1.41 7.40 10.51
CA ARG A 72 -1.18 8.62 9.73
C ARG A 72 -2.05 8.67 8.49
N ILE A 73 -2.14 9.85 7.91
CA ILE A 73 -2.59 10.02 6.52
C ILE A 73 -1.36 10.04 5.62
N LYS A 74 -1.27 9.09 4.69
CA LYS A 74 -0.20 9.03 3.69
C LYS A 74 -0.70 9.67 2.39
N ARG A 75 0.02 10.69 1.92
CA ARG A 75 -0.14 11.25 0.58
C ARG A 75 0.63 10.40 -0.42
N VAL A 76 -0.01 10.02 -1.51
CA VAL A 76 0.61 9.39 -2.68
C VAL A 76 0.45 10.32 -3.85
N ILE A 77 1.57 10.77 -4.40
CA ILE A 77 1.62 11.54 -5.64
C ILE A 77 1.43 10.55 -6.77
N VAL A 78 0.51 10.86 -7.68
CA VAL A 78 0.27 10.10 -8.91
C VAL A 78 0.61 11.01 -10.09
N ASP A 79 1.22 10.41 -11.11
CA ASP A 79 1.64 11.07 -12.34
C ASP A 79 0.47 11.31 -13.31
#